data_AF-A0A821QH66-F1
#
_entry.id   AF-A0A821QH66-F1
#
_cell.length_a   1.000
_cell.length_b   1.000
_cell.length_c   1.000
_cell.angle_alpha   90.00
_cell.angle_beta   90.00
_cell.angle_gamma   90.00
#
_symmetry.space_group_name_H-M   'P 1'
#
loop_
_entity.id
_entity.type
_entity.pdbx_description
1 polymer ?
#
loop_
_entity_poly.entity_id
_entity_poly.type
_entity_poly.pdbx_seq_one_letter_code
_entity_poly.pdbx_strand_id
1 'polypeptide(L)'
;MLESTVIQLIHRFYDPDSGCVLLDGQDIKTLDVAWLRSHIGIVSQESALFTGSIEENIRFGKPDATDDEVIAAAKMANAHDFIMELPD
;
A
#
# COMPACT_ATOMS: atom_id res chain seq x y z
N MET A 1 16.29 10.69 3.89
CA MET A 1 15.67 11.89 3.29
C MET A 1 15.45 11.74 1.78
N LEU A 2 16.44 11.31 0.98
CA LEU A 2 16.26 11.14 -0.49
C LEU A 2 15.28 10.02 -0.87
N GLU A 3 15.31 8.87 -0.17
CA GLU A 3 14.45 7.73 -0.48
C GLU A 3 12.95 8.05 -0.35
N SER A 4 12.56 8.80 0.70
CA SER A 4 11.17 9.23 0.89
C SER A 4 10.72 10.24 -0.16
N THR A 5 11.60 11.12 -0.64
CA THR A 5 11.26 12.13 -1.66
C THR A 5 10.92 11.46 -3.00
N VAL A 6 11.67 10.42 -3.40
CA VAL A 6 11.38 9.68 -4.65
C VAL A 6 10.01 9.00 -4.57
N ILE A 7 9.70 8.35 -3.44
CA ILE A 7 8.39 7.72 -3.22
C ILE A 7 7.27 8.76 -3.31
N GLN A 8 7.47 9.95 -2.73
CA GLN A 8 6.47 11.02 -2.78
C GLN A 8 6.20 11.54 -4.20
N LEU A 9 7.23 11.60 -5.06
CA LEU A 9 7.06 11.96 -6.48
C LEU A 9 6.33 10.87 -7.26
N ILE A 10 6.66 9.59 -7.05
CA ILE A 10 5.98 8.46 -7.70
C ILE A 10 4.50 8.40 -7.31
N HIS A 11 4.17 8.65 -6.04
CA HIS A 11 2.78 8.71 -5.55
C HIS A 11 2.04 10.00 -5.94
N ARG A 12 2.72 10.91 -6.65
CA ARG A 12 2.20 12.21 -7.04
C ARG A 12 1.66 13.01 -5.85
N PHE A 13 2.34 12.91 -4.70
CA PHE A 13 2.15 13.84 -3.58
C PHE A 13 2.77 15.20 -3.91
N TYR A 14 3.82 15.19 -4.73
CA TYR A 14 4.42 16.36 -5.35
C TYR A 14 4.70 16.08 -6.83
N ASP A 15 4.75 17.15 -7.62
CA ASP A 15 5.26 17.11 -8.98
C ASP A 15 6.74 17.50 -8.98
N PRO A 16 7.58 16.93 -9.88
CA PRO A 16 8.94 17.39 -10.03
C PRO A 16 8.98 18.81 -10.61
N ASP A 17 9.85 19.67 -10.06
CA ASP A 17 10.09 21.02 -10.57
C ASP A 17 10.72 21.02 -11.97
N SER A 18 11.50 19.97 -12.29
CA SER A 18 12.09 19.75 -13.61
C SER A 18 12.17 18.26 -13.96
N GLY A 19 12.04 17.93 -15.24
CA GLY A 19 11.97 16.55 -15.72
C GLY A 19 10.55 15.97 -15.67
N CYS A 20 10.44 14.64 -15.73
CA CYS A 20 9.18 13.92 -15.68
C CYS A 20 9.36 12.57 -14.97
N VAL A 21 8.25 12.01 -14.46
CA VAL A 21 8.20 10.65 -13.93
C VAL A 21 7.27 9.86 -14.85
N LEU A 22 7.78 8.74 -15.36
CA LEU A 22 7.08 7.92 -16.35
C LEU A 22 6.70 6.58 -15.74
N LEU A 23 5.46 6.15 -15.96
CA LEU A 23 5.00 4.78 -15.77
C LEU A 23 4.80 4.16 -17.14
N ASP A 24 5.60 3.14 -17.47
CA ASP A 24 5.58 2.47 -18.79
C ASP A 24 5.70 3.43 -19.99
N GLY A 25 6.48 4.50 -19.82
CA GLY A 25 6.69 5.54 -20.84
C GLY A 25 5.60 6.63 -20.88
N GLN A 26 4.53 6.50 -20.11
CA GLN A 26 3.49 7.52 -19.96
C GLN A 26 3.79 8.43 -18.76
N ASP A 27 3.69 9.74 -18.92
CA ASP A 27 3.86 10.68 -17.81
C ASP A 27 2.75 10.49 -16.76
N ILE A 28 3.13 10.24 -15.50
CA ILE A 28 2.19 10.00 -14.40
C ILE A 28 1.27 11.19 -14.12
N LYS A 29 1.62 12.40 -14.57
CA LYS A 29 0.77 13.60 -14.48
C LYS A 29 -0.48 13.50 -15.35
N THR A 30 -0.44 12.68 -16.39
CA THR A 30 -1.56 12.47 -17.32
C THR A 30 -2.54 11.40 -16.84
N LEU A 31 -2.16 10.62 -15.83
CA LEU A 31 -2.97 9.53 -15.27
C LEU A 31 -3.92 10.04 -14.20
N ASP A 32 -5.00 9.30 -13.93
CA ASP A 32 -5.80 9.55 -12.74
C ASP A 32 -5.01 9.18 -11.47
N VAL A 33 -5.11 10.02 -10.43
CA VAL A 33 -4.34 9.82 -9.19
C VAL A 33 -4.79 8.56 -8.46
N ALA A 34 -6.10 8.32 -8.39
CA ALA A 34 -6.64 7.20 -7.64
C ALA A 34 -6.27 5.89 -8.34
N TRP A 35 -6.38 5.85 -9.67
CA TRP A 35 -5.90 4.74 -10.48
C TRP A 35 -4.39 4.50 -10.30
N LEU A 36 -3.56 5.54 -10.40
CA LEU A 36 -2.11 5.39 -10.21
C LEU A 36 -1.80 4.78 -8.84
N ARG A 37 -2.43 5.29 -7.77
CA ARG A 37 -2.20 4.84 -6.40
C ARG A 37 -2.76 3.45 -6.13
N SER A 38 -3.84 3.02 -6.80
CA SER A 38 -4.38 1.67 -6.63
C SER A 38 -3.46 0.58 -7.19
N HIS A 39 -2.49 0.95 -8.04
CA HIS A 39 -1.49 0.04 -8.60
C HIS A 39 -0.18 0.03 -7.78
N ILE A 40 -0.10 0.78 -6.68
CA ILE A 40 1.12 0.91 -5.88
C ILE A 40 0.82 0.62 -4.41
N GLY A 41 1.37 -0.48 -3.89
CA GLY A 41 1.41 -0.76 -2.45
C GLY A 41 2.60 -0.08 -1.79
N ILE A 42 2.36 0.65 -0.69
CA ILE A 42 3.43 1.22 0.15
C ILE A 42 3.53 0.43 1.44
N VAL A 43 4.77 0.08 1.83
CA VAL A 43 5.09 -0.39 3.18
C VAL A 43 5.90 0.70 3.87
N SER A 44 5.31 1.34 4.88
CA SER A 44 5.97 2.37 5.67
C SER A 44 6.90 1.78 6.73
N GLN A 45 7.94 2.51 7.14
CA GLN A 45 8.84 2.10 8.22
C GLN A 45 8.10 1.97 9.56
N GLU A 46 7.15 2.86 9.82
CA GLU A 46 6.20 2.75 10.93
C GLU A 46 4.90 2.17 10.40
N SER A 47 4.47 1.03 10.93
CA SER A 47 3.19 0.41 10.56
C SER A 47 2.04 1.24 11.12
N ALA A 48 1.17 1.75 10.25
CA ALA A 48 -0.09 2.35 10.66
C ALA A 48 -1.14 1.25 10.82
N LEU A 49 -1.69 1.11 12.02
CA LEU A 49 -2.84 0.26 12.30
C LEU A 49 -4.03 1.13 12.66
N PHE A 50 -5.19 0.78 12.15
CA PHE A 50 -6.46 1.40 12.51
C PHE A 50 -7.08 0.66 13.69
N THR A 51 -7.87 1.38 14.49
CA THR A 51 -8.72 0.76 15.51
C THR A 51 -9.69 -0.20 14.84
N GLY A 52 -9.61 -1.48 15.19
CA GLY A 52 -10.38 -2.56 14.57
C GLY A 52 -9.70 -3.91 14.78
N SER A 53 -10.24 -4.96 14.18
CA SER A 53 -9.63 -6.28 14.17
C SER A 53 -8.42 -6.34 13.23
N ILE A 54 -7.58 -7.37 13.40
CA ILE A 54 -6.46 -7.63 12.50
C ILE A 54 -6.96 -7.91 11.08
N GLU A 55 -8.09 -8.62 10.98
CA GLU A 55 -8.76 -8.91 9.72
C GLU A 55 -9.17 -7.62 8.99
N GLU A 56 -9.77 -6.67 9.71
CA GLU A 56 -10.16 -5.36 9.16
C GLU A 56 -8.94 -4.57 8.68
N ASN A 57 -7.84 -4.62 9.43
CA ASN A 57 -6.58 -3.97 9.03
C ASN A 57 -5.96 -4.58 7.77
N ILE A 58 -6.02 -5.90 7.59
CA ILE A 58 -5.53 -6.55 6.37
C ILE A 58 -6.47 -6.26 5.19
N ARG A 59 -7.80 -6.36 5.41
CA ARG A 59 -8.82 -6.07 4.39
C ARG A 59 -8.82 -4.61 3.95
N PHE A 60 -8.30 -3.69 4.76
CA PHE A 60 -8.10 -2.30 4.37
C PHE A 60 -7.26 -2.16 3.07
N GLY A 61 -6.31 -3.07 2.83
CA GLY A 61 -5.50 -3.07 1.59
C GLY A 61 -6.29 -3.47 0.33
N LYS A 62 -7.40 -4.19 0.49
CA LYS A 62 -8.31 -4.60 -0.59
C LYS A 62 -9.72 -4.79 0.01
N PRO A 63 -10.57 -3.74 0.03
CA PRO A 63 -11.87 -3.78 0.72
C PRO A 63 -12.81 -4.90 0.26
N ASP A 64 -12.71 -5.27 -1.02
CA ASP A 64 -13.51 -6.34 -1.63
C ASP A 64 -12.84 -7.73 -1.53
N ALA A 65 -11.77 -7.87 -0.73
CA ALA A 65 -11.15 -9.17 -0.50
C ALA A 65 -12.14 -10.12 0.17
N THR A 66 -12.01 -11.41 -0.09
CA THR A 66 -12.70 -12.48 0.67
C THR A 66 -11.90 -12.86 1.91
N ASP A 67 -12.54 -13.54 2.87
CA ASP A 67 -11.86 -14.01 4.09
C ASP A 67 -10.67 -14.92 3.77
N ASP A 68 -10.84 -15.77 2.76
CA ASP A 68 -9.76 -16.64 2.27
C ASP A 68 -8.58 -15.84 1.70
N GLU A 69 -8.84 -14.74 0.98
CA GLU A 69 -7.79 -13.84 0.48
C GLU A 69 -7.08 -13.10 1.62
N VAL A 70 -7.81 -12.70 2.66
CA VAL A 70 -7.23 -12.08 3.87
C VAL A 70 -6.30 -13.06 4.58
N ILE A 71 -6.75 -14.31 4.78
CA ILE A 71 -5.92 -15.37 5.38
C ILE A 71 -4.70 -15.67 4.51
N ALA A 72 -4.87 -15.73 3.18
CA ALA A 72 -3.77 -15.94 2.25
C ALA A 72 -2.74 -14.80 2.33
N ALA A 73 -3.19 -13.53 2.39
CA ALA A 73 -2.33 -12.38 2.57
C ALA A 73 -1.57 -12.44 3.91
N ALA A 74 -2.24 -12.82 5.01
CA ALA A 74 -1.60 -13.02 6.30
C ALA A 74 -0.51 -14.11 6.26
N LYS A 75 -0.76 -15.21 5.55
CA LYS A 75 0.24 -16.29 5.36
C LYS A 75 1.43 -15.83 4.52
N MET A 76 1.18 -15.10 3.43
CA MET A 76 2.24 -14.55 2.58
C MET A 76 3.11 -13.53 3.32
N ALA A 77 2.52 -12.78 4.25
CA ALA A 77 3.23 -11.84 5.11
C ALA A 77 3.92 -12.50 6.31
N ASN A 78 3.88 -13.84 6.42
CA ASN A 78 4.36 -14.61 7.58
C ASN A 78 3.74 -14.14 8.91
N ALA A 79 2.48 -13.68 8.84
CA ALA A 79 1.75 -13.12 9.96
C ALA A 79 0.71 -14.07 10.55
N HIS A 80 0.22 -15.02 9.75
CA HIS A 80 -0.89 -15.90 10.14
C HIS A 80 -0.64 -16.61 11.48
N ASP A 81 0.53 -17.23 11.64
CA ASP A 81 0.80 -18.05 12.83
C ASP A 81 0.80 -17.23 14.12
N PHE A 82 1.43 -16.04 14.13
CA PHE A 82 1.43 -15.19 15.32
C PHE A 82 0.04 -14.60 15.60
N ILE A 83 -0.75 -14.29 14.56
CA ILE A 83 -2.11 -13.77 14.72
C ILE A 83 -2.98 -14.80 15.45
N MET A 84 -2.84 -16.08 15.12
CA MET A 84 -3.60 -17.17 15.74
C MET A 84 -3.21 -17.44 17.20
N GLU A 85 -2.04 -16.96 17.64
CA GLU A 85 -1.57 -17.09 19.02
C GLU A 85 -2.01 -15.91 19.92
N LEU A 86 -2.58 -14.85 19.33
CA LEU A 86 -3.04 -13.70 20.09
C LEU A 86 -4.30 -14.03 20.90
N PRO A 87 -4.45 -13.48 22.11
CA PRO A 87 -5.70 -13.55 22.85
C PRO A 87 -6.78 -12.70 22.17
N ASP A 88 -8.03 -13.17 22.23
CA ASP A 88 -9.22 -12.45 21.75
C ASP A 88 -9.41 -11.07 22.42
#